data_AF-A0A494QYE6-F1
#
_entry.id   AF-A0A494QYE6-F1
#
_cell.length_a   1.000
_cell.length_b   1.000
_cell.length_c   1.000
_cell.angle_alpha   90.00
_cell.angle_beta   90.00
_cell.angle_gamma   90.00
#
_symmetry.space_group_name_H-M   'P 1'
#
loop_
_entity.id
_entity.type
_entity.pdbx_description
1 polymer ?
#
loop_
_entity_poly.entity_id
_entity_poly.type
_entity_poly.pdbx_seq_one_letter_code
_entity_poly.pdbx_strand_id
1 'polypeptide(L)'
;MSQTMSIELSKDLHLPLLVCMLSAFGSWAGVMIAAQYSTSAYQYQKVFEWESKIFDRRVDALERMTRLIARQPGIQDEWSAYQGFLKGAKAERSPPRESSQRLESYNAEYQNVLMLAKLYFGSETTKAVEALTDVNSPWWMKSLDKQNAVLVAMTKELRSTLPTFNSTLQAGGN
;
A
#
# COMPACT_ATOMS: atom_id res chain seq x y z
N MET A 1 -56.40 50.89 33.43
CA MET A 1 -55.06 50.93 32.80
C MET A 1 -54.22 49.68 33.10
N SER A 2 -54.82 48.48 33.21
CA SER A 2 -54.06 47.24 33.50
C SER A 2 -54.28 46.14 32.45
N GLN A 3 -55.37 46.19 31.66
CA GLN A 3 -55.65 45.18 30.62
C GLN A 3 -55.01 45.46 29.26
N THR A 4 -54.52 46.67 28.99
CA THR A 4 -53.84 47.00 27.72
C THR A 4 -52.37 46.55 27.71
N MET A 5 -51.74 46.45 28.89
CA MET A 5 -50.32 46.10 29.02
C MET A 5 -50.05 44.60 28.85
N SER A 6 -51.03 43.74 29.17
CA SER A 6 -50.92 42.29 29.01
C SER A 6 -51.09 41.82 27.55
N ILE A 7 -51.78 42.60 26.71
CA ILE A 7 -52.02 42.26 25.29
C ILE A 7 -50.80 42.60 24.41
N GLU A 8 -50.07 43.68 24.74
CA GLU A 8 -48.82 44.02 24.04
C GLU A 8 -47.69 43.02 24.36
N LEU A 9 -47.57 42.61 25.63
CA LEU A 9 -46.55 41.65 26.05
C LEU A 9 -46.67 40.28 25.36
N SER A 10 -47.90 39.83 25.07
CA SER A 10 -48.13 38.57 24.35
C SER A 10 -47.64 38.65 22.91
N LYS A 11 -47.86 39.77 22.20
CA LYS A 11 -47.43 39.93 20.81
C LYS A 11 -45.92 40.13 20.69
N ASP A 12 -45.29 40.79 21.66
CA ASP A 12 -43.83 41.03 21.69
C ASP A 12 -43.01 39.83 22.15
N LEU A 13 -43.62 38.82 22.80
CA LEU A 13 -42.91 37.61 23.24
C LEU A 13 -42.75 36.56 22.13
N HIS A 14 -43.65 36.53 21.15
CA HIS A 14 -43.62 35.53 20.07
C HIS A 14 -42.42 35.71 19.12
N LEU A 15 -42.04 36.96 18.84
CA LEU A 15 -40.91 37.30 17.97
C LEU A 15 -39.56 36.79 18.51
N PRO A 16 -39.14 37.11 19.75
CA PRO A 16 -37.90 36.59 20.31
C PRO A 16 -37.93 35.07 20.52
N LEU A 17 -39.10 34.49 20.81
CA LEU A 17 -39.25 33.03 20.91
C LEU A 17 -38.98 32.35 19.56
N LEU A 18 -39.53 32.89 18.47
CA LEU A 18 -39.29 32.38 17.11
C LEU A 18 -37.82 32.54 16.70
N VAL A 19 -37.19 33.67 17.02
CA VAL A 19 -35.76 33.90 16.76
C VAL A 19 -34.89 32.90 17.53
N CYS A 20 -35.20 32.63 18.80
CA CYS A 20 -34.52 31.60 19.58
C CYS A 20 -34.70 30.20 18.97
N MET A 21 -35.92 29.85 18.54
CA MET A 21 -36.16 28.56 17.89
C MET A 21 -35.43 28.43 16.54
N LEU A 22 -35.45 29.47 15.70
CA LEU A 22 -34.69 29.50 14.45
C LEU A 22 -33.19 29.37 14.68
N SER A 23 -32.67 30.03 15.71
CA SER A 23 -31.25 29.93 16.08
C SER A 23 -30.90 28.53 16.57
N ALA A 24 -31.76 27.92 17.39
CA ALA A 24 -31.59 26.56 17.87
C ALA A 24 -31.66 25.53 16.72
N PHE A 25 -32.62 25.67 15.81
CA PHE A 25 -32.74 24.81 14.63
C PHE A 25 -31.58 24.99 13.66
N GLY A 26 -31.13 26.22 13.41
CA GLY A 26 -29.98 26.50 12.56
C GLY A 26 -28.68 25.91 13.12
N SER A 27 -28.46 26.02 14.43
CA SER A 27 -27.33 25.39 15.11
C SER A 27 -27.40 23.86 15.01
N TRP A 28 -28.56 23.27 15.28
CA TRP A 28 -28.73 21.81 15.23
C TRP A 28 -28.56 21.24 13.81
N ALA A 29 -29.15 21.90 12.81
CA ALA A 29 -28.98 21.54 11.40
C ALA A 29 -27.52 21.71 10.93
N GLY A 30 -26.86 22.80 11.34
CA GLY A 30 -25.44 23.03 11.05
C GLY A 30 -24.54 21.95 11.63
N VAL A 31 -24.79 21.52 12.88
CA VAL A 31 -24.04 20.43 13.54
C VAL A 31 -24.27 19.10 12.82
N MET A 32 -25.50 18.77 12.41
CA MET A 32 -25.81 17.55 11.67
C MET A 32 -25.11 17.52 10.30
N ILE A 33 -25.18 18.60 9.53
CA ILE A 33 -24.52 18.71 8.22
C ILE A 33 -23.00 18.64 8.39
N ALA A 34 -22.42 19.39 9.34
CA ALA A 34 -20.99 19.36 9.61
C ALA A 34 -20.52 17.98 10.11
N ALA A 35 -21.32 17.27 10.91
CA ALA A 35 -21.04 15.91 11.36
C ALA A 35 -21.04 14.93 10.18
N GLN A 36 -21.99 15.05 9.25
CA GLN A 36 -22.05 14.21 8.06
C GLN A 36 -20.88 14.47 7.10
N TYR A 37 -20.55 15.74 6.85
CA TYR A 37 -19.40 16.12 6.02
C TYR A 37 -18.07 15.71 6.66
N SER A 38 -17.90 15.91 7.97
CA SER A 38 -16.67 15.50 8.66
C SER A 38 -16.50 13.98 8.70
N THR A 39 -17.60 13.23 8.89
CA THR A 39 -17.58 11.77 8.81
C THR A 39 -17.21 11.30 7.41
N SER A 40 -17.82 11.89 6.36
CA SER A 40 -17.51 11.54 4.97
C SER A 40 -16.05 11.85 4.63
N ALA A 41 -15.57 13.07 4.93
CA ALA A 41 -14.18 13.49 4.71
C ALA A 41 -13.19 12.59 5.45
N TYR A 42 -13.50 12.20 6.69
CA TYR A 42 -12.66 11.30 7.48
C TYR A 42 -12.57 9.89 6.87
N GLN A 43 -13.67 9.35 6.35
CA GLN A 43 -13.65 8.06 5.65
C GLN A 43 -12.81 8.14 4.37
N TYR A 44 -12.96 9.20 3.57
CA TYR A 44 -12.13 9.42 2.38
C TYR A 44 -10.65 9.54 2.73
N GLN A 45 -10.31 10.30 3.78
CA GLN A 45 -8.93 10.45 4.23
C GLN A 45 -8.32 9.11 4.67
N LYS A 46 -9.10 8.28 5.38
CA LYS A 46 -8.65 6.93 5.76
C LYS A 46 -8.40 6.06 4.55
N VAL A 47 -9.34 6.00 3.60
CA VAL A 47 -9.18 5.19 2.38
C VAL A 47 -7.94 5.63 1.61
N PHE A 48 -7.76 6.94 1.43
CA PHE A 48 -6.57 7.49 0.78
C PHE A 48 -5.26 7.14 1.52
N GLU A 49 -5.24 7.25 2.85
CA GLU A 49 -4.06 6.89 3.65
C GLU A 49 -3.73 5.40 3.54
N TRP A 50 -4.76 4.54 3.55
CA TRP A 50 -4.61 3.10 3.35
C TRP A 50 -4.10 2.75 1.95
N GLU A 51 -4.65 3.38 0.92
CA GLU A 51 -4.20 3.20 -0.47
C GLU A 51 -2.76 3.67 -0.65
N SER A 52 -2.39 4.83 -0.08
CA SER A 52 -1.02 5.33 -0.09
C SER A 52 -0.06 4.33 0.58
N LYS A 53 -0.43 3.78 1.74
CA LYS A 53 0.40 2.77 2.43
C LYS A 53 0.57 1.51 1.59
N ILE A 54 -0.48 1.04 0.93
CA ILE A 54 -0.40 -0.13 0.04
C ILE A 54 0.51 0.17 -1.15
N PHE A 55 0.38 1.34 -1.75
CA PHE A 55 1.23 1.79 -2.85
C PHE A 55 2.71 1.82 -2.42
N ASP A 56 3.01 2.42 -1.27
CA ASP A 56 4.38 2.49 -0.74
C ASP A 56 4.96 1.08 -0.50
N ARG A 57 4.15 0.14 0.02
CA ARG A 57 4.58 -1.26 0.21
C ARG A 57 4.85 -1.97 -1.12
N ARG A 58 4.08 -1.68 -2.17
CA ARG A 58 4.32 -2.21 -3.51
C ARG A 58 5.62 -1.68 -4.10
N VAL A 59 5.89 -0.37 -3.96
CA VAL A 59 7.14 0.24 -4.41
C VAL A 59 8.33 -0.37 -3.67
N ASP A 60 8.27 -0.48 -2.34
CA ASP A 60 9.33 -1.09 -1.52
C ASP A 60 9.63 -2.54 -1.96
N ALA A 61 8.60 -3.35 -2.20
CA ALA A 61 8.77 -4.72 -2.70
C ALA A 61 9.44 -4.76 -4.09
N LEU A 62 9.04 -3.87 -5.01
CA LEU A 62 9.63 -3.76 -6.35
C LEU A 62 11.11 -3.34 -6.29
N GLU A 63 11.43 -2.36 -5.45
CA GLU A 63 12.80 -1.89 -5.25
C GLU A 63 13.70 -2.98 -4.66
N ARG A 64 13.19 -3.74 -3.68
CA ARG A 64 13.93 -4.86 -3.09
C ARG A 64 14.16 -5.98 -4.11
N MET A 65 13.15 -6.33 -4.91
CA MET A 65 13.30 -7.32 -5.97
C MET A 65 14.36 -6.89 -6.98
N THR A 66 14.32 -5.63 -7.41
CA THR A 66 15.28 -5.06 -8.37
C THR A 66 16.71 -5.07 -7.79
N ARG A 67 16.87 -4.71 -6.51
CA ARG A 67 18.17 -4.76 -5.82
C ARG A 67 18.72 -6.19 -5.71
N LEU A 68 17.87 -7.18 -5.43
CA LEU A 68 18.27 -8.59 -5.38
C LEU A 68 18.75 -9.09 -6.75
N ILE A 69 18.01 -8.78 -7.81
CA ILE A 69 18.37 -9.16 -9.19
C ILE A 69 19.68 -8.48 -9.59
N ALA A 70 19.87 -7.20 -9.26
CA ALA A 70 21.12 -6.49 -9.55
C ALA A 70 22.34 -7.10 -8.83
N ARG A 71 22.14 -7.72 -7.66
CA ARG A 71 23.19 -8.41 -6.90
C ARG A 71 23.45 -9.85 -7.37
N GLN A 72 22.64 -10.37 -8.28
CA GLN A 72 22.72 -11.77 -8.75
C GLN A 72 24.12 -12.19 -9.20
N PRO A 73 24.90 -11.39 -9.98
CA PRO A 73 26.24 -11.80 -10.40
C PRO A 73 27.18 -12.06 -9.22
N GLY A 74 27.17 -11.18 -8.21
CA GLY A 74 27.99 -11.35 -7.00
C GLY A 74 27.58 -12.55 -6.17
N ILE A 75 26.28 -12.84 -6.08
CA ILE A 75 25.76 -14.04 -5.39
C ILE A 75 26.19 -15.32 -6.12
N GLN A 76 26.20 -15.29 -7.46
CA GLN A 76 26.65 -16.41 -8.28
C GLN A 76 28.14 -16.68 -8.09
N ASP A 77 28.96 -15.62 -8.02
CA ASP A 77 30.39 -15.73 -7.71
C ASP A 77 30.61 -16.34 -6.32
N GLU A 78 29.91 -15.84 -5.29
CA GLU A 78 29.97 -16.40 -3.92
C GLU A 78 29.55 -17.87 -3.87
N TRP A 79 28.48 -18.23 -4.60
CA TRP A 79 28.02 -19.61 -4.70
C TRP A 79 29.03 -20.52 -5.40
N SER A 80 29.66 -20.03 -6.48
CA SER A 80 30.67 -20.80 -7.20
C SER A 80 31.91 -21.07 -6.33
N ALA A 81 32.36 -20.08 -5.55
CA ALA A 81 33.44 -20.22 -4.58
C ALA A 81 33.07 -21.21 -3.47
N TYR A 82 31.84 -21.14 -2.97
CA TYR A 82 31.30 -22.08 -1.98
C TYR A 82 31.28 -23.52 -2.52
N GLN A 83 30.80 -23.74 -3.75
CA GLN A 83 30.82 -25.06 -4.38
C GLN A 83 32.24 -25.56 -4.65
N GLY A 84 33.15 -24.68 -5.07
CA GLY A 84 34.57 -25.00 -5.26
C GLY A 84 35.21 -25.49 -3.96
N PHE A 85 34.90 -24.84 -2.84
CA PHE A 85 35.31 -25.30 -1.51
C PHE A 85 34.75 -26.68 -1.19
N LEU A 86 33.45 -26.91 -1.37
CA LEU A 86 32.83 -28.21 -1.07
C LEU A 86 33.38 -29.36 -1.93
N LYS A 87 33.77 -29.08 -3.18
CA LYS A 87 34.35 -30.07 -4.10
C LYS A 87 35.84 -30.33 -3.83
N GLY A 88 36.59 -29.30 -3.41
CA GLY A 88 38.03 -29.37 -3.18
C GLY A 88 38.43 -29.75 -1.75
N ALA A 89 37.60 -29.44 -0.75
CA ALA A 89 37.80 -29.86 0.61
C ALA A 89 37.32 -31.31 0.76
N LYS A 90 38.26 -32.26 0.83
CA LYS A 90 37.98 -33.59 1.39
C LYS A 90 37.33 -33.40 2.76
N ALA A 91 36.01 -33.61 2.86
CA ALA A 91 35.12 -33.92 3.99
C ALA A 91 35.39 -33.44 5.46
N GLU A 92 36.55 -32.89 5.82
CA GLU A 92 36.96 -32.60 7.20
C GLU A 92 36.99 -31.11 7.55
N ARG A 93 36.88 -30.20 6.56
CA ARG A 93 36.81 -28.76 6.82
C ARG A 93 35.38 -28.28 6.68
N SER A 94 34.83 -27.74 7.78
CA SER A 94 33.55 -27.05 7.76
C SER A 94 33.53 -25.96 6.67
N PRO A 95 32.43 -25.82 5.92
CA PRO A 95 32.29 -24.74 4.96
C PRO A 95 32.56 -23.37 5.60
N PRO A 96 33.05 -22.38 4.84
CA PRO A 96 33.27 -21.04 5.38
C PRO A 96 31.93 -20.49 5.89
N ARG A 97 31.80 -20.35 7.22
CA ARG A 97 30.54 -19.94 7.87
C ARG A 97 30.00 -18.63 7.30
N GLU A 98 30.89 -17.69 6.98
CA GLU A 98 30.52 -16.38 6.44
C GLU A 98 29.87 -16.44 5.06
N SER A 99 30.30 -17.33 4.17
CA SER A 99 29.69 -17.45 2.83
C SER A 99 28.35 -18.17 2.90
N SER A 100 28.23 -19.21 3.75
CA SER A 100 26.93 -19.86 3.98
C SER A 100 25.90 -18.90 4.58
N GLN A 101 26.29 -18.08 5.56
CA GLN A 101 25.39 -17.10 6.19
C GLN A 101 24.95 -16.00 5.23
N ARG A 102 25.84 -15.54 4.34
CA ARG A 102 25.50 -14.57 3.29
C ARG A 102 24.53 -15.16 2.27
N LEU A 103 24.79 -16.37 1.77
CA LEU A 103 23.89 -17.05 0.84
C LEU A 103 22.51 -17.31 1.45
N GLU A 104 22.47 -17.68 2.73
CA GLU A 104 21.23 -17.86 3.49
C GLU A 104 20.47 -16.54 3.64
N SER A 105 21.14 -15.44 3.97
CA SER A 105 20.49 -14.13 4.12
C SER A 105 19.92 -13.62 2.79
N TYR A 106 20.63 -13.81 1.67
CA TYR A 106 20.10 -13.50 0.34
C TYR A 106 18.89 -14.35 -0.02
N ASN A 107 18.90 -15.63 0.33
CA ASN A 107 17.74 -16.50 0.11
C ASN A 107 16.54 -16.08 0.97
N ALA A 108 16.76 -15.73 2.25
CA ALA A 108 15.72 -15.24 3.14
C ALA A 108 15.10 -13.92 2.65
N GLU A 109 15.93 -12.98 2.20
CA GLU A 109 15.47 -11.71 1.61
C GLU A 109 14.64 -11.96 0.35
N TYR A 110 15.09 -12.85 -0.53
CA TYR A 110 14.35 -13.21 -1.74
C TYR A 110 12.98 -13.81 -1.45
N GLN A 111 12.89 -14.77 -0.52
CA GLN A 111 11.60 -15.37 -0.13
C GLN A 111 10.66 -14.33 0.50
N ASN A 112 11.20 -13.40 1.31
CA ASN A 112 10.44 -12.31 1.87
C ASN A 112 9.85 -11.41 0.77
N VAL A 113 10.65 -11.02 -0.22
CA VAL A 113 10.20 -10.20 -1.36
C VAL A 113 9.12 -10.92 -2.18
N LEU A 114 9.27 -12.23 -2.44
CA LEU A 114 8.23 -13.00 -3.13
C LEU A 114 6.92 -13.05 -2.34
N MET A 115 7.00 -13.18 -1.02
CA MET A 115 5.82 -13.16 -0.15
C MET A 115 5.14 -11.79 -0.17
N LEU A 116 5.91 -10.70 -0.06
CA LEU A 116 5.41 -9.33 -0.17
C LEU A 116 4.77 -9.09 -1.54
N ALA A 117 5.38 -9.60 -2.61
CA ALA A 117 4.83 -9.54 -3.95
C ALA A 117 3.47 -10.24 -4.00
N LYS A 118 3.34 -11.47 -3.49
CA LYS A 118 2.05 -12.17 -3.43
C LYS A 118 1.00 -11.49 -2.56
N LEU A 119 1.41 -10.82 -1.48
CA LEU A 119 0.49 -10.18 -0.53
C LEU A 119 -0.06 -8.86 -1.06
N TYR A 120 0.80 -8.03 -1.65
CA TYR A 120 0.44 -6.66 -2.02
C TYR A 120 0.04 -6.53 -3.48
N PHE A 121 0.44 -7.44 -4.36
CA PHE A 121 0.13 -7.39 -5.79
C PHE A 121 -1.00 -8.36 -6.18
N GLY A 122 -1.44 -8.27 -7.43
CA GLY A 122 -2.55 -9.02 -7.97
C GLY A 122 -2.14 -10.33 -8.64
N SER A 123 -3.09 -10.88 -9.38
CA SER A 123 -2.98 -12.22 -9.96
C SER A 123 -1.89 -12.37 -11.02
N GLU A 124 -1.50 -11.30 -11.72
CA GLU A 124 -0.43 -11.39 -12.73
C GLU A 124 0.92 -11.59 -12.05
N THR A 125 1.15 -10.85 -10.97
CA THR A 125 2.35 -11.01 -10.15
C THR A 125 2.37 -12.40 -9.51
N THR A 126 1.26 -12.87 -8.96
CA THR A 126 1.20 -14.22 -8.36
C THR A 126 1.55 -15.32 -9.37
N LYS A 127 0.99 -15.26 -10.59
CA LYS A 127 1.30 -16.22 -11.66
C LYS A 127 2.76 -16.17 -12.09
N ALA A 128 3.33 -14.98 -12.22
CA ALA A 128 4.74 -14.81 -12.58
C ALA A 128 5.66 -15.39 -11.48
N VAL A 129 5.32 -15.17 -10.20
CA VAL A 129 6.05 -15.74 -9.07
C VAL A 129 5.96 -17.26 -9.06
N GLU A 130 4.78 -17.83 -9.31
CA GLU A 130 4.59 -19.29 -9.39
C GLU A 130 5.44 -19.92 -10.51
N ALA A 131 5.41 -19.32 -11.71
CA ALA A 131 6.21 -19.76 -12.84
C ALA A 131 7.72 -19.67 -12.59
N LEU A 132 8.14 -18.71 -11.75
CA LEU A 132 9.52 -18.58 -11.29
C LEU A 132 9.86 -19.65 -10.24
N THR A 133 8.96 -19.97 -9.30
CA THR A 133 9.20 -20.96 -8.24
C THR A 133 9.24 -22.41 -8.73
N ASP A 134 8.52 -22.74 -9.80
CA ASP A 134 8.42 -24.10 -10.36
C ASP A 134 9.77 -24.69 -10.84
N VAL A 135 10.78 -23.84 -11.07
CA VAL A 135 12.13 -24.28 -11.43
C VAL A 135 12.90 -24.71 -10.17
N ASN A 136 13.28 -26.00 -10.11
CA ASN A 136 14.16 -26.59 -9.09
C ASN A 136 15.63 -26.15 -9.25
N SER A 137 15.88 -24.86 -9.08
CA SER A 137 17.22 -24.30 -8.99
C SER A 137 17.23 -23.13 -8.00
N PRO A 138 18.39 -22.77 -7.43
CA PRO A 138 18.52 -21.55 -6.65
C PRO A 138 18.06 -20.35 -7.47
N TRP A 139 17.40 -19.38 -6.84
CA TRP A 139 16.77 -18.29 -7.57
C TRP A 139 17.77 -17.45 -8.39
N TRP A 140 19.00 -17.31 -7.92
CA TRP A 140 20.11 -16.65 -8.62
C TRP A 140 20.65 -17.45 -9.83
N MET A 141 20.18 -18.67 -10.04
CA MET A 141 20.48 -19.50 -11.22
C MET A 141 19.28 -19.62 -12.18
N LYS A 142 18.15 -18.99 -11.86
CA LYS A 142 16.96 -19.03 -12.73
C LYS A 142 17.14 -18.09 -13.91
N SER A 143 16.49 -18.42 -15.02
CA SER A 143 16.49 -17.61 -16.24
C SER A 143 16.09 -16.16 -15.94
N LEU A 144 16.86 -15.21 -16.47
CA LEU A 144 16.60 -13.78 -16.35
C LEU A 144 15.19 -13.42 -16.86
N ASP A 145 14.70 -14.09 -17.91
CA ASP A 145 13.36 -13.88 -18.46
C ASP A 145 12.25 -14.09 -17.44
N LYS A 146 12.33 -15.16 -16.63
CA LYS A 146 11.34 -15.43 -15.57
C LYS A 146 11.44 -14.42 -14.43
N GLN A 147 12.64 -13.95 -14.10
CA GLN A 147 12.83 -12.90 -13.09
C GLN A 147 12.26 -11.56 -13.59
N ASN A 148 12.52 -11.22 -14.85
CA ASN A 148 11.97 -10.04 -15.52
C ASN A 148 10.45 -10.10 -15.63
N ALA A 149 9.87 -11.29 -15.87
CA ALA A 149 8.43 -11.46 -15.91
C ALA A 149 7.76 -11.04 -14.59
N VAL A 150 8.39 -11.35 -13.43
CA VAL A 150 7.91 -10.88 -12.13
C VAL A 150 7.99 -9.36 -12.02
N LEU A 151 9.11 -8.75 -12.40
CA LEU A 151 9.27 -7.29 -12.37
C LEU A 151 8.26 -6.56 -13.27
N VAL A 152 8.01 -7.11 -14.47
CA VAL A 152 7.06 -6.57 -15.43
C VAL A 152 5.64 -6.67 -14.88
N ALA A 153 5.25 -7.80 -14.31
CA ALA A 153 3.94 -7.97 -13.68
C ALA A 153 3.73 -7.00 -12.51
N MET A 154 4.72 -6.89 -11.62
CA MET A 154 4.68 -5.94 -10.50
C MET A 154 4.55 -4.50 -11.00
N THR A 155 5.34 -4.11 -12.01
CA THR A 155 5.32 -2.73 -12.56
C THR A 155 3.98 -2.43 -13.24
N LYS A 156 3.43 -3.39 -13.98
CA LYS A 156 2.13 -3.26 -14.64
C LYS A 156 1.01 -3.07 -13.63
N GLU A 157 0.97 -3.89 -12.58
CA GLU A 157 -0.04 -3.79 -11.53
C GLU A 157 0.14 -2.53 -10.67
N LEU A 158 1.39 -2.11 -10.41
CA LEU A 158 1.68 -0.83 -9.74
C LEU A 158 1.12 0.35 -10.54
N ARG A 159 1.34 0.37 -11.86
CA ARG A 159 0.80 1.41 -12.74
C ARG A 159 -0.73 1.41 -12.77
N SER A 160 -1.36 0.24 -12.72
CA SER A 160 -2.82 0.12 -12.68
C SER A 160 -3.44 0.66 -11.40
N THR A 161 -2.68 0.72 -10.30
CA THR A 161 -3.14 1.33 -9.03
C THR A 161 -3.03 2.84 -8.97
N LEU A 162 -2.37 3.48 -9.93
CA LEU A 162 -2.38 4.94 -9.98
C LEU A 162 -3.78 5.40 -10.40
N PRO A 163 -4.41 6.34 -9.66
CA PRO A 163 -5.66 6.93 -10.10
C PRO A 163 -5.44 7.52 -11.49
N THR A 164 -6.23 7.05 -12.45
CA THR A 164 -6.25 7.66 -13.78
C THR A 164 -6.82 9.05 -13.60
N PHE A 165 -5.95 10.06 -13.54
CA PHE A 165 -6.28 11.49 -13.37
C PHE A 165 -7.15 12.10 -14.50
N ASN A 166 -7.72 11.27 -15.38
CA ASN A 166 -8.55 11.67 -16.51
C ASN A 166 -9.98 11.13 -16.33
N SER A 167 -10.86 11.90 -15.67
CA SER A 167 -12.31 11.97 -16.00
C SER A 167 -13.15 12.83 -15.07
N THR A 168 -12.75 13.06 -13.81
CA THR A 168 -13.63 13.78 -12.84
C THR A 168 -13.54 15.30 -12.85
N LEU A 169 -12.55 15.90 -13.53
CA LEU A 169 -12.46 17.36 -13.68
C LEU A 169 -13.29 17.94 -14.84
N GLN A 170 -13.91 17.11 -15.68
CA GLN A 170 -14.84 17.58 -16.72
C GLN A 170 -16.32 17.54 -16.32
N ALA A 171 -16.67 16.95 -15.17
CA ALA A 171 -18.08 16.84 -14.74
C ALA A 171 -18.57 17.99 -13.85
N GLY A 172 -17.70 18.93 -13.46
CA GLY A 172 -18.03 20.07 -12.60
C GLY A 172 -18.14 21.43 -13.31
N GLY A 173 -18.08 21.43 -14.65
CA GLY A 173 -18.21 22.64 -15.46
C GLY A 173 -19.43 22.56 -16.35
N ASN A 174 -20.61 22.83 -15.79
CA ASN A 174 -21.78 23.39 -16.47
C ASN A 174 -22.75 23.92 -15.40
#